data_AF-A0AA97IJ99-F1
#
_entry.id   AF-A0AA97IJ99-F1
#
_cell.length_a   1.000
_cell.length_b   1.000
_cell.length_c   1.000
_cell.angle_alpha   90.00
_cell.angle_beta   90.00
_cell.angle_gamma   90.00
#
_symmetry.space_group_name_H-M   'P 1'
#
loop_
_entity.id
_entity.type
_entity.pdbx_description
1 polymer ?
#
loop_
_entity_poly.entity_id
_entity_poly.type
_entity_poly.pdbx_seq_one_letter_code
_entity_poly.pdbx_strand_id
1 'polypeptide(L)'
;MKINFRPSNPYKLCDIKPALGYIHSDDLHECDFWGYTDIDVIYGRLETFFTPEKMSKYDIISSGFRRVWGFLCLLRNSSEVKSLFKKVPDWKEKFEDCNHKAFDEKDFSDLFVKCKNFPSLLRKIINKFEGNARRVCFDEAWCNPDWKYGWIDGSTKYPKNWYWKNGILTNDLNGDREFSYLHFIHWKADEWRGISDCRSSLSLYKKNHSFWTINSKGISISE
;
A
#
# COMPACT_ATOMS: atom_id res chain seq x y z
N MET A 1 4.07 -11.12 22.17
CA MET A 1 2.65 -11.42 21.87
C MET A 1 2.50 -12.94 21.84
N LYS A 2 1.47 -13.54 22.48
CA LYS A 2 1.27 -15.00 22.47
C LYS A 2 0.00 -15.33 21.66
N ILE A 3 0.19 -15.76 20.41
CA ILE A 3 -0.87 -16.22 19.51
C ILE A 3 -0.46 -17.54 18.83
N ASN A 4 -1.42 -18.37 18.46
CA ASN A 4 -1.20 -19.56 17.63
C ASN A 4 -1.37 -19.20 16.14
N PHE A 5 -0.31 -18.69 15.50
CA PHE A 5 -0.33 -18.31 14.10
C PHE A 5 0.39 -19.35 13.24
N ARG A 6 -0.35 -20.28 12.64
CA ARG A 6 0.17 -21.36 11.78
C ARG A 6 -0.67 -21.54 10.52
N PRO A 7 -0.77 -20.52 9.65
CA PRO A 7 -1.62 -20.60 8.49
C PRO A 7 -1.08 -21.57 7.43
N SER A 8 -1.98 -22.30 6.77
CA SER A 8 -1.64 -23.12 5.61
C SER A 8 -1.46 -22.30 4.33
N ASN A 9 -2.12 -21.13 4.26
CA ASN A 9 -2.04 -20.22 3.13
C ASN A 9 -1.14 -19.01 3.45
N PRO A 10 -0.05 -18.76 2.70
CA PRO A 10 0.85 -17.64 2.94
C PRO A 10 0.17 -16.27 2.81
N TYR A 11 -0.93 -16.16 2.05
CA TYR A 11 -1.70 -14.93 1.93
C TYR A 11 -2.27 -14.43 3.27
N LYS A 12 -2.38 -15.31 4.26
CA LYS A 12 -2.76 -14.95 5.63
C LYS A 12 -1.78 -13.99 6.30
N LEU A 13 -0.53 -13.90 5.83
CA LEU A 13 0.44 -12.91 6.31
C LEU A 13 -0.01 -11.46 6.10
N CYS A 14 -0.90 -11.20 5.14
CA CYS A 14 -1.47 -9.85 4.97
C CYS A 14 -2.22 -9.40 6.23
N ASP A 15 -2.93 -10.30 6.92
CA ASP A 15 -3.73 -9.90 8.09
C ASP A 15 -2.88 -9.43 9.27
N ILE A 16 -1.62 -9.85 9.37
CA ILE A 16 -0.71 -9.46 10.46
C ILE A 16 0.11 -8.21 10.14
N LYS A 17 0.02 -7.65 8.93
CA LYS A 17 0.75 -6.44 8.52
C LYS A 17 0.63 -5.28 9.52
N PRO A 18 -0.56 -4.95 10.07
CA PRO A 18 -0.69 -3.87 11.05
C PRO A 18 -0.02 -4.15 12.40
N ALA A 19 0.43 -5.38 12.65
CA ALA A 19 1.18 -5.75 13.85
C ALA A 19 2.70 -5.83 13.62
N LEU A 20 3.19 -5.66 12.39
CA LEU A 20 4.61 -5.86 12.08
C LEU A 20 5.51 -4.93 12.89
N GLY A 21 5.15 -3.66 13.09
CA GLY A 21 5.93 -2.77 13.94
C GLY A 21 6.00 -3.22 15.39
N TYR A 22 4.94 -3.85 15.91
CA TYR A 22 4.94 -4.44 17.25
C TYR A 22 5.80 -5.71 17.32
N ILE A 23 5.72 -6.56 16.30
CA ILE A 23 6.45 -7.83 16.22
C ILE A 23 7.96 -7.57 16.11
N HIS A 24 8.34 -6.59 15.29
CA HIS A 24 9.72 -6.22 14.98
C HIS A 24 10.17 -4.98 15.75
N SER A 25 9.65 -4.75 16.96
CA SER A 25 9.95 -3.51 17.70
C SER A 25 11.44 -3.31 17.97
N ASP A 26 12.18 -4.40 18.12
CA ASP A 26 13.62 -4.38 18.36
C ASP A 26 14.43 -4.00 17.09
N ASP A 27 13.84 -4.15 15.90
CA ASP A 27 14.45 -3.78 14.63
C ASP A 27 14.19 -2.30 14.24
N LEU A 28 13.38 -1.58 15.04
CA LEU A 28 12.87 -0.25 14.69
C LEU A 28 13.49 0.91 15.49
N HIS A 29 14.51 0.68 16.31
CA HIS A 29 15.02 1.69 17.24
C HIS A 29 15.50 3.00 16.59
N GLU A 30 15.98 2.94 15.34
CA GLU A 30 16.49 4.10 14.59
C GLU A 30 15.51 4.65 13.55
N CYS A 31 14.30 4.07 13.47
CA CYS A 31 13.32 4.42 12.46
C CYS A 31 12.24 5.37 13.02
N ASP A 32 12.01 6.51 12.39
CA ASP A 32 10.89 7.40 12.76
C ASP A 32 9.51 6.80 12.42
N PHE A 33 9.48 5.99 11.36
CA PHE A 33 8.30 5.33 10.82
C PHE A 33 8.63 3.88 10.43
N TRP A 34 7.62 3.04 10.46
CA TRP A 34 7.65 1.68 9.90
C TRP A 34 6.47 1.53 8.94
N GLY A 35 6.50 0.54 8.08
CA GLY A 35 5.43 0.37 7.10
C GLY A 35 5.35 -1.06 6.60
N TYR A 36 4.39 -1.27 5.72
CA TYR A 36 4.21 -2.52 5.00
C TYR A 36 3.77 -2.25 3.58
N THR A 37 4.04 -3.24 2.72
CA THR A 37 3.78 -3.18 1.30
C THR A 37 3.46 -4.57 0.74
N ASP A 38 2.94 -4.60 -0.47
CA ASP A 38 2.86 -5.80 -1.29
C ASP A 38 4.12 -6.01 -2.12
N ILE A 39 4.31 -7.25 -2.58
CA ILE A 39 5.44 -7.64 -3.43
C ILE A 39 5.23 -7.32 -4.91
N ASP A 40 4.04 -6.89 -5.29
CA ASP A 40 3.67 -6.48 -6.66
C ASP A 40 3.61 -4.95 -6.80
N VAL A 41 4.62 -4.30 -6.24
CA VAL A 41 4.80 -2.85 -6.28
C VAL A 41 6.15 -2.49 -6.89
N ILE A 42 6.17 -1.47 -7.77
CA ILE A 42 7.39 -0.81 -8.25
C ILE A 42 7.43 0.60 -7.68
N TYR A 43 8.52 0.95 -7.00
CA TYR A 43 8.66 2.24 -6.34
C TYR A 43 9.31 3.28 -7.25
N GLY A 44 8.66 4.44 -7.34
CA GLY A 44 9.31 5.67 -7.75
C GLY A 44 9.92 6.39 -6.53
N ARG A 45 9.85 7.72 -6.56
CA ARG A 45 10.27 8.57 -5.44
C ARG A 45 9.19 8.64 -4.37
N LEU A 46 9.36 7.87 -3.30
CA LEU A 46 8.40 7.80 -2.20
C LEU A 46 8.18 9.15 -1.49
N GLU A 47 9.20 10.00 -1.45
CA GLU A 47 9.17 11.34 -0.87
C GLU A 47 8.17 12.29 -1.57
N THR A 48 7.78 11.98 -2.81
CA THR A 48 6.73 12.74 -3.51
C THR A 48 5.35 12.54 -2.87
N PHE A 49 5.15 11.40 -2.20
CA PHE A 49 3.89 11.08 -1.49
C PHE A 49 4.02 11.20 0.02
N PHE A 50 5.10 10.67 0.62
CA PHE A 50 5.40 10.77 2.05
C PHE A 50 6.18 12.05 2.35
N THR A 51 5.54 13.20 2.15
CA THR A 51 6.18 14.50 2.34
C THR A 51 6.45 14.79 3.82
N PRO A 52 7.46 15.60 4.16
CA PRO A 52 7.70 16.04 5.54
C PRO A 52 6.47 16.66 6.20
N GLU A 53 5.65 17.40 5.44
CA GLU A 53 4.39 17.96 5.93
C GLU A 53 3.44 16.86 6.42
N LYS A 54 3.17 15.84 5.59
CA LYS A 54 2.31 14.71 5.96
C LYS A 54 2.89 13.94 7.15
N MET A 55 4.19 13.66 7.12
CA MET A 55 4.88 12.91 8.17
C MET A 55 4.97 13.67 9.49
N SER A 56 4.94 15.01 9.49
CA SER A 56 4.86 15.80 10.71
C SER A 56 3.48 15.78 11.35
N LYS A 57 2.42 15.65 10.54
CA LYS A 57 1.03 15.86 10.96
C LYS A 57 0.28 14.56 11.28
N TYR A 58 0.57 13.48 10.58
CA TYR A 58 -0.20 12.24 10.66
C TYR A 58 0.64 11.11 11.25
N ASP A 59 -0.01 10.21 11.99
CA ASP A 59 0.61 8.99 12.50
C ASP A 59 0.50 7.83 11.53
N ILE A 60 -0.46 7.87 10.61
CA ILE A 60 -0.67 6.84 9.60
C ILE A 60 -0.88 7.54 8.26
N ILE A 61 -0.15 7.11 7.24
CA ILE A 61 -0.24 7.64 5.89
C ILE A 61 -0.47 6.46 4.96
N SER A 62 -1.63 6.43 4.31
CA SER A 62 -1.97 5.41 3.34
C SER A 62 -2.41 6.06 2.04
N SER A 63 -1.98 5.45 0.93
CA SER A 63 -2.19 5.92 -0.44
C SER A 63 -3.60 5.68 -0.99
N GLY A 64 -4.57 5.50 -0.09
CA GLY A 64 -5.93 5.17 -0.41
C GLY A 64 -6.95 6.27 -0.16
N PHE A 65 -8.01 6.31 -0.96
CA PHE A 65 -9.07 7.32 -0.81
C PHE A 65 -9.85 7.25 0.54
N ARG A 66 -10.16 6.05 1.05
CA ARG A 66 -11.12 5.84 2.17
C ARG A 66 -10.86 4.60 3.03
N ARG A 67 -9.68 4.01 2.91
CA ARG A 67 -9.25 2.84 3.66
C ARG A 67 -7.74 2.80 3.65
N VAL A 68 -7.17 2.11 4.63
CA VAL A 68 -5.79 1.67 4.57
C VAL A 68 -5.70 0.62 3.46
N TRP A 69 -4.72 0.75 2.58
CA TRP A 69 -4.44 -0.24 1.55
C TRP A 69 -3.26 -1.11 1.96
N GLY A 70 -3.35 -2.39 1.62
CA GLY A 70 -2.35 -3.40 1.95
C GLY A 70 -1.03 -3.22 1.18
N PHE A 71 -1.06 -2.50 0.04
CA PHE A 71 0.09 -2.37 -0.85
C PHE A 71 1.12 -1.34 -0.43
N LEU A 72 0.76 -0.34 0.39
CA LEU A 72 1.69 0.68 0.86
C LEU A 72 1.03 1.50 1.98
N CYS A 73 1.55 1.34 3.18
CA CYS A 73 1.11 2.09 4.35
C CYS A 73 2.30 2.38 5.25
N LEU A 74 2.39 3.63 5.71
CA LEU A 74 3.43 4.08 6.63
C LEU A 74 2.78 4.47 7.97
N LEU A 75 3.38 4.03 9.07
CA LEU A 75 2.90 4.21 10.43
C LEU A 75 4.02 4.75 11.31
N ARG A 76 3.72 5.74 12.15
CA ARG A 76 4.70 6.32 13.07
C ARG A 76 5.22 5.26 14.03
N ASN A 77 6.53 5.28 14.26
CA ASN A 77 7.14 4.39 15.24
C ASN A 77 6.95 4.91 16.66
N SER A 78 5.74 4.75 17.19
CA SER A 78 5.43 4.98 18.59
C SER A 78 4.82 3.73 19.23
N SER A 79 5.01 3.57 20.53
CA SER A 79 4.43 2.44 21.29
C SER A 79 2.91 2.35 21.14
N GLU A 80 2.25 3.51 21.07
CA GLU A 80 0.81 3.62 20.85
C GLU A 80 0.41 3.13 19.46
N VAL A 81 1.05 3.64 18.40
CA VAL A 81 0.72 3.31 17.01
C VAL A 81 1.00 1.84 16.72
N LYS A 82 2.14 1.32 17.19
CA LYS A 82 2.48 -0.11 17.11
C LYS A 82 1.43 -1.01 17.76
N SER A 83 0.71 -0.52 18.77
CA SER A 83 -0.32 -1.29 19.46
C SER A 83 -1.75 -1.06 18.93
N LEU A 84 -1.95 -0.23 17.90
CA LEU A 84 -3.29 0.11 17.40
C LEU A 84 -4.09 -1.09 16.89
N PHE A 85 -3.43 -2.09 16.29
CA PHE A 85 -4.10 -3.31 15.83
C PHE A 85 -4.87 -4.03 16.95
N LYS A 86 -4.41 -3.89 18.22
CA LYS A 86 -5.09 -4.48 19.37
C LYS A 86 -6.43 -3.82 19.72
N LYS A 87 -6.70 -2.63 19.16
CA LYS A 87 -7.99 -1.93 19.31
C LYS A 87 -9.06 -2.52 18.38
N VAL A 88 -8.69 -3.35 17.40
CA VAL A 88 -9.65 -4.08 16.58
C VAL A 88 -10.35 -5.14 17.44
N PRO A 89 -11.69 -5.22 17.44
CA PRO A 89 -12.41 -6.29 18.11
C PRO A 89 -11.98 -7.67 17.61
N ASP A 90 -11.79 -8.59 18.55
CA ASP A 90 -11.42 -9.99 18.31
C ASP A 90 -10.15 -10.15 17.44
N TRP A 91 -9.19 -9.20 17.58
CA TRP A 91 -7.98 -9.21 16.75
C TRP A 91 -7.18 -10.49 16.88
N LYS A 92 -7.19 -11.12 18.06
CA LYS A 92 -6.41 -12.32 18.33
C LYS A 92 -7.01 -13.52 17.60
N GLU A 93 -8.31 -13.70 17.74
CA GLU A 93 -9.10 -14.73 17.07
C GLU A 93 -8.96 -14.59 15.55
N LYS A 94 -9.03 -13.34 15.05
CA LYS A 94 -8.82 -13.04 13.63
C LYS A 94 -7.41 -13.39 13.17
N PHE A 95 -6.38 -13.18 13.97
CA PHE A 95 -5.02 -13.59 13.63
C PHE A 95 -4.86 -15.12 13.63
N GLU A 96 -5.43 -15.81 14.61
CA GLU A 96 -5.33 -17.26 14.77
C GLU A 96 -6.20 -18.07 13.78
N ASP A 97 -7.20 -17.44 13.15
CA ASP A 97 -7.99 -18.07 12.08
C ASP A 97 -7.09 -18.45 10.89
N CYS A 98 -7.34 -19.62 10.29
CA CYS A 98 -6.57 -20.08 9.12
C CYS A 98 -6.95 -19.34 7.84
N ASN A 99 -8.14 -18.75 7.78
CA ASN A 99 -8.65 -18.03 6.63
C ASN A 99 -8.27 -16.56 6.68
N HIS A 100 -7.99 -15.98 5.52
CA HIS A 100 -7.78 -14.54 5.37
C HIS A 100 -9.04 -13.75 5.73
N LYS A 101 -8.89 -12.67 6.51
CA LYS A 101 -9.98 -11.82 7.02
C LYS A 101 -9.94 -10.40 6.47
N ALA A 102 -8.96 -10.06 5.64
CA ALA A 102 -8.69 -8.69 5.19
C ALA A 102 -8.50 -7.73 6.37
N PHE A 103 -7.78 -8.17 7.41
CA PHE A 103 -7.60 -7.41 8.64
C PHE A 103 -6.88 -6.08 8.38
N ASP A 104 -5.85 -6.09 7.53
CA ASP A 104 -5.03 -4.94 7.16
C ASP A 104 -5.81 -3.85 6.41
N GLU A 105 -6.74 -4.23 5.53
CA GLU A 105 -7.49 -3.27 4.73
C GLU A 105 -8.89 -2.95 5.29
N LYS A 106 -9.56 -3.92 5.92
CA LYS A 106 -10.95 -3.78 6.37
C LYS A 106 -10.99 -3.40 7.85
N ASP A 107 -10.63 -4.34 8.71
CA ASP A 107 -10.76 -4.20 10.16
C ASP A 107 -9.91 -3.05 10.70
N PHE A 108 -8.66 -2.95 10.23
CA PHE A 108 -7.77 -1.87 10.65
C PHE A 108 -8.28 -0.50 10.17
N SER A 109 -8.84 -0.42 8.97
CA SER A 109 -9.46 0.82 8.46
C SER A 109 -10.68 1.25 9.27
N ASP A 110 -11.44 0.33 9.84
CA ASP A 110 -12.62 0.64 10.65
C ASP A 110 -12.27 1.43 11.93
N LEU A 111 -11.02 1.35 12.40
CA LEU A 111 -10.52 2.17 13.51
C LEU A 111 -10.46 3.66 13.18
N PHE A 112 -10.33 4.01 11.88
CA PHE A 112 -10.07 5.39 11.43
C PHE A 112 -11.18 5.97 10.56
N VAL A 113 -12.03 5.12 9.97
CA VAL A 113 -13.11 5.55 9.08
C VAL A 113 -14.45 5.12 9.64
N LYS A 114 -15.11 6.04 10.37
CA LYS A 114 -16.51 5.88 10.78
C LYS A 114 -17.46 6.32 9.68
N CYS A 115 -18.69 5.79 9.73
CA CYS A 115 -19.77 6.19 8.82
C CYS A 115 -19.38 6.12 7.33
N LYS A 116 -18.76 5.00 6.91
CA LYS A 116 -18.27 4.79 5.52
C LYS A 116 -19.33 5.08 4.43
N ASN A 117 -20.60 4.85 4.76
CA ASN A 117 -21.75 5.01 3.86
C ASN A 117 -22.39 6.41 3.87
N PHE A 118 -21.90 7.34 4.70
CA PHE A 118 -22.45 8.69 4.77
C PHE A 118 -21.92 9.58 3.62
N PRO A 119 -22.68 10.62 3.20
CA PRO A 119 -22.20 11.61 2.27
C PRO A 119 -20.88 12.23 2.73
N SER A 120 -20.01 12.59 1.78
CA SER A 120 -18.63 13.02 2.03
C SER A 120 -18.53 14.20 3.01
N LEU A 121 -19.48 15.14 2.94
CA LEU A 121 -19.52 16.33 3.80
C LEU A 121 -19.82 15.98 5.26
N LEU A 122 -20.87 15.20 5.53
CA LEU A 122 -21.22 14.77 6.88
C LEU A 122 -20.10 13.94 7.51
N ARG A 123 -19.51 13.03 6.72
CA ARG A 123 -18.39 12.21 7.19
C ARG A 123 -17.17 13.06 7.55
N LYS A 124 -16.83 14.09 6.75
CA LYS A 124 -15.73 15.02 7.07
C LYS A 124 -15.97 15.74 8.40
N ILE A 125 -17.21 16.14 8.66
CA ILE A 125 -17.59 16.78 9.93
C ILE A 125 -17.42 15.80 11.10
N ILE A 126 -17.98 14.59 11.00
CA ILE A 126 -17.88 13.56 12.04
C ILE A 126 -16.40 13.20 12.32
N ASN A 127 -15.60 12.99 11.27
CA ASN A 127 -14.19 12.65 11.39
C ASN A 127 -13.36 13.75 12.06
N LYS A 128 -13.80 15.02 12.02
CA LYS A 128 -13.12 16.12 12.72
C LYS A 128 -13.22 15.99 14.24
N PHE A 129 -14.27 15.37 14.75
CA PHE A 129 -14.47 15.14 16.19
C PHE A 129 -13.91 13.80 16.65
N GLU A 130 -13.69 12.85 15.73
CA GLU A 130 -13.05 11.57 16.02
C GLU A 130 -11.54 11.71 16.24
N GLY A 131 -11.03 11.13 17.34
CA GLY A 131 -9.61 11.22 17.69
C GLY A 131 -8.72 10.44 16.72
N ASN A 132 -9.10 9.21 16.37
CA ASN A 132 -8.30 8.36 15.50
C ASN A 132 -8.35 8.82 14.04
N ALA A 133 -9.51 9.30 13.57
CA ALA A 133 -9.67 9.77 12.20
C ALA A 133 -8.79 10.99 11.86
N ARG A 134 -8.42 11.80 12.87
CA ARG A 134 -7.52 12.96 12.70
C ARG A 134 -6.04 12.59 12.56
N ARG A 135 -5.68 11.36 12.94
CA ARG A 135 -4.29 10.87 12.95
C ARG A 135 -3.90 10.19 11.65
N VAL A 136 -4.83 9.97 10.74
CA VAL A 136 -4.60 9.28 9.47
C VAL A 136 -4.72 10.23 8.27
N CYS A 137 -3.81 10.05 7.32
CA CYS A 137 -3.89 10.63 5.99
C CYS A 137 -4.37 9.57 5.00
N PHE A 138 -5.53 9.82 4.40
CA PHE A 138 -6.04 9.09 3.24
C PHE A 138 -5.93 10.01 2.03
N ASP A 139 -4.92 9.76 1.21
CA ASP A 139 -4.64 10.54 0.01
C ASP A 139 -4.35 9.58 -1.14
N GLU A 140 -5.05 9.73 -2.26
CA GLU A 140 -4.92 8.82 -3.39
C GLU A 140 -3.63 9.11 -4.15
N ALA A 141 -2.74 8.12 -4.21
CA ALA A 141 -1.45 8.26 -4.89
C ALA A 141 -1.55 8.03 -6.41
N TRP A 142 -2.69 7.52 -6.90
CA TRP A 142 -2.94 7.18 -8.31
C TRP A 142 -2.00 6.08 -8.81
N CYS A 143 -1.78 5.11 -7.94
CA CYS A 143 -0.77 4.07 -8.12
C CYS A 143 -1.37 2.70 -8.42
N ASN A 144 -2.70 2.56 -8.42
CA ASN A 144 -3.38 1.33 -8.83
C ASN A 144 -4.25 1.60 -10.07
N PRO A 145 -3.70 1.44 -11.30
CA PRO A 145 -4.51 1.51 -12.51
C PRO A 145 -5.59 0.41 -12.49
N ASP A 146 -6.72 0.66 -13.14
CA ASP A 146 -7.86 -0.29 -13.27
C ASP A 146 -8.69 -0.57 -12.00
N TRP A 147 -8.57 0.26 -10.96
CA TRP A 147 -9.50 0.19 -9.82
C TRP A 147 -10.90 0.74 -10.17
N LYS A 148 -11.89 0.52 -9.31
CA LYS A 148 -13.31 0.90 -9.50
C LYS A 148 -13.60 2.41 -9.67
N TYR A 149 -12.58 3.26 -9.67
CA TYR A 149 -12.69 4.71 -9.81
C TYR A 149 -11.99 5.15 -11.10
N GLY A 150 -12.53 6.19 -11.75
CA GLY A 150 -11.87 6.78 -12.92
C GLY A 150 -10.45 7.24 -12.59
N TRP A 151 -9.62 7.41 -13.64
CA TRP A 151 -8.25 7.89 -13.55
C TRP A 151 -8.17 9.34 -13.04
N ILE A 152 -6.97 9.92 -13.01
CA ILE A 152 -6.72 11.28 -12.48
C ILE A 152 -7.65 12.33 -13.11
N ASP A 153 -7.97 12.18 -14.40
CA ASP A 153 -8.84 13.07 -15.18
C ASP A 153 -10.34 12.73 -15.07
N GLY A 154 -10.69 11.72 -14.27
CA GLY A 154 -12.05 11.19 -14.14
C GLY A 154 -12.49 10.27 -15.27
N SER A 155 -11.63 10.01 -16.26
CA SER A 155 -11.94 9.10 -17.36
C SER A 155 -11.77 7.63 -16.96
N THR A 156 -12.28 6.71 -17.78
CA THR A 156 -12.03 5.27 -17.65
C THR A 156 -10.82 4.82 -18.47
N LYS A 157 -9.93 5.75 -18.85
CA LYS A 157 -8.70 5.44 -19.58
C LYS A 157 -7.54 5.35 -18.60
N TYR A 158 -6.96 4.16 -18.49
CA TYR A 158 -5.83 3.88 -17.61
C TYR A 158 -4.52 3.78 -18.39
N PRO A 159 -3.37 4.11 -17.76
CA PRO A 159 -2.09 4.04 -18.44
C PRO A 159 -1.73 2.61 -18.81
N LYS A 160 -1.24 2.42 -20.04
CA LYS A 160 -0.89 1.09 -20.55
C LYS A 160 0.59 0.80 -20.38
N ASN A 161 1.41 1.84 -20.33
CA ASN A 161 2.85 1.72 -20.16
C ASN A 161 3.31 2.63 -19.03
N TRP A 162 4.10 2.05 -18.14
CA TRP A 162 4.79 2.77 -17.07
C TRP A 162 6.28 2.71 -17.31
N TYR A 163 6.95 3.81 -17.00
CA TYR A 163 8.36 3.99 -17.24
C TYR A 163 9.03 4.28 -15.91
N TRP A 164 10.01 3.46 -15.54
CA TRP A 164 10.84 3.69 -14.38
C TRP A 164 12.22 4.13 -14.85
N LYS A 165 12.67 5.33 -14.46
CA LYS A 165 13.97 5.87 -14.84
C LYS A 165 14.70 6.45 -13.65
N ASN A 166 15.78 5.82 -13.21
CA ASN A 166 16.61 6.30 -12.08
C ASN A 166 15.78 6.70 -10.84
N GLY A 167 14.83 5.85 -10.44
CA GLY A 167 13.93 6.12 -9.31
C GLY A 167 12.72 7.00 -9.63
N ILE A 168 12.62 7.59 -10.82
CA ILE A 168 11.46 8.36 -11.26
C ILE A 168 10.48 7.43 -11.98
N LEU A 169 9.21 7.45 -11.58
CA LEU A 169 8.17 6.63 -12.18
C LEU A 169 7.14 7.52 -12.88
N THR A 170 6.94 7.31 -14.18
CA THR A 170 5.97 8.02 -15.02
C THR A 170 5.13 7.04 -15.85
N ASN A 171 4.20 7.55 -16.65
CA ASN A 171 3.36 6.72 -17.52
C ASN A 171 3.00 7.42 -18.85
N ASP A 172 2.41 6.67 -19.77
CA ASP A 172 2.06 7.11 -21.11
C ASP A 172 0.86 8.07 -21.23
N LEU A 173 0.13 8.34 -20.14
CA LEU A 173 -1.03 9.24 -20.13
C LEU A 173 -0.78 10.58 -19.44
N ASN A 174 0.20 10.65 -18.54
CA ASN A 174 0.37 11.80 -17.65
C ASN A 174 1.64 12.62 -17.90
N GLY A 175 2.30 12.40 -19.03
CA GLY A 175 3.51 13.14 -19.42
C GLY A 175 4.61 13.02 -18.37
N ASP A 176 5.13 14.16 -17.91
CA ASP A 176 6.22 14.22 -16.93
C ASP A 176 5.74 14.09 -15.47
N ARG A 177 4.46 13.80 -15.24
CA ARG A 177 3.95 13.59 -13.87
C ARG A 177 4.61 12.36 -13.26
N GLU A 178 5.16 12.56 -12.06
CA GLU A 178 5.75 11.49 -11.27
C GLU A 178 4.74 10.81 -10.35
N PHE A 179 4.98 9.53 -10.11
CA PHE A 179 4.20 8.69 -9.22
C PHE A 179 5.12 8.07 -8.17
N SER A 180 4.62 7.96 -6.93
CA SER A 180 5.41 7.38 -5.83
C SER A 180 5.62 5.88 -6.01
N TYR A 181 4.66 5.17 -6.60
CA TYR A 181 4.78 3.75 -6.90
C TYR A 181 3.74 3.31 -7.95
N LEU A 182 3.84 2.06 -8.40
CA LEU A 182 2.86 1.37 -9.24
C LEU A 182 2.53 0.04 -8.57
N HIS A 183 1.26 -0.21 -8.31
CA HIS A 183 0.71 -1.50 -7.97
C HIS A 183 0.22 -2.18 -9.25
N PHE A 184 0.87 -3.28 -9.64
CA PHE A 184 0.60 -3.98 -10.91
C PHE A 184 -0.14 -5.30 -10.69
N ILE A 185 -0.96 -5.38 -9.64
CA ILE A 185 -1.69 -6.61 -9.26
C ILE A 185 -2.57 -7.14 -10.38
N HIS A 186 -3.23 -6.27 -11.16
CA HIS A 186 -4.10 -6.66 -12.25
C HIS A 186 -3.31 -7.40 -13.33
N TRP A 187 -2.21 -6.80 -13.80
CA TRP A 187 -1.29 -7.46 -14.73
C TRP A 187 -0.73 -8.77 -14.20
N LYS A 188 -0.34 -8.81 -12.93
CA LYS A 188 0.15 -10.04 -12.30
C LYS A 188 -0.92 -11.14 -12.21
N ALA A 189 -2.16 -10.75 -11.87
CA ALA A 189 -3.25 -11.68 -11.63
C ALA A 189 -3.87 -12.22 -12.92
N ASP A 190 -3.92 -11.41 -13.98
CA ASP A 190 -4.64 -11.76 -15.20
C ASP A 190 -3.64 -12.04 -16.33
N GLU A 191 -2.93 -11.03 -16.81
CA GLU A 191 -2.12 -11.14 -18.04
C GLU A 191 -0.82 -11.95 -17.86
N TRP A 192 -0.16 -11.84 -16.71
CA TRP A 192 1.17 -12.45 -16.51
C TRP A 192 1.13 -13.91 -16.09
N ARG A 193 -0.04 -14.46 -15.73
CA ARG A 193 -0.18 -15.90 -15.40
C ARG A 193 0.24 -16.82 -16.56
N GLY A 194 0.17 -16.35 -17.80
CA GLY A 194 0.54 -17.09 -19.00
C GLY A 194 1.96 -16.83 -19.51
N ILE A 195 2.72 -15.91 -18.90
CA ILE A 195 4.07 -15.56 -19.36
C ILE A 195 5.06 -16.59 -18.82
N SER A 196 5.59 -17.43 -19.72
CA SER A 196 6.35 -18.65 -19.38
C SER A 196 7.82 -18.42 -18.98
N ASP A 197 8.36 -17.21 -19.15
CA ASP A 197 9.80 -16.98 -19.08
C ASP A 197 10.18 -15.84 -18.11
N CYS A 198 10.19 -16.14 -16.81
CA CYS A 198 10.59 -15.18 -15.77
C CYS A 198 11.95 -15.53 -15.12
N ARG A 199 12.59 -16.64 -15.51
CA ARG A 199 13.83 -17.11 -14.84
C ARG A 199 15.11 -16.68 -15.57
N SER A 200 15.04 -16.42 -16.87
CA SER A 200 16.16 -15.93 -17.67
C SER A 200 16.55 -14.47 -17.37
N SER A 201 15.72 -13.73 -16.62
CA SER A 201 15.87 -12.28 -16.37
C SER A 201 16.54 -11.89 -15.05
N LEU A 202 16.81 -12.82 -14.12
CA LEU A 202 17.50 -12.48 -12.85
C LEU A 202 18.91 -11.91 -13.06
N SER A 203 19.56 -12.27 -14.16
CA SER A 203 20.85 -11.70 -14.57
C SER A 203 20.74 -10.26 -15.05
N LEU A 204 19.59 -9.86 -15.63
CA LEU A 204 19.33 -8.48 -16.04
C LEU A 204 19.20 -7.56 -14.81
N TYR A 205 18.53 -8.01 -13.74
CA TYR A 205 18.38 -7.22 -12.51
C TYR A 205 19.70 -6.98 -11.74
N LYS A 206 20.79 -7.67 -12.09
CA LYS A 206 22.12 -7.44 -11.47
C LYS A 206 22.88 -6.25 -12.06
N LYS A 207 22.47 -5.75 -13.22
CA LYS A 207 23.02 -4.53 -13.80
C LYS A 207 22.22 -3.34 -13.26
N ASN A 208 22.89 -2.25 -12.90
CA ASN A 208 22.27 -0.97 -12.55
C ASN A 208 21.61 -0.35 -13.79
N HIS A 209 20.51 -0.95 -14.24
CA HIS A 209 19.75 -0.44 -15.37
C HIS A 209 18.99 0.80 -14.92
N SER A 210 19.22 1.89 -15.64
CA SER A 210 18.63 3.18 -15.36
C SER A 210 17.21 3.34 -15.90
N PHE A 211 16.69 2.40 -16.70
CA PHE A 211 15.40 2.53 -17.37
C PHE A 211 14.66 1.19 -17.57
N TRP A 212 13.43 1.10 -17.06
CA TRP A 212 12.52 -0.04 -17.25
C TRP A 212 11.18 0.44 -17.82
N THR A 213 10.55 -0.41 -18.63
CA THR A 213 9.16 -0.26 -19.06
C THR A 213 8.34 -1.41 -18.49
N ILE A 214 7.20 -1.10 -17.88
CA ILE A 214 6.28 -2.09 -17.30
C ILE A 214 4.91 -1.93 -17.95
N ASN A 215 4.33 -3.04 -18.41
CA ASN A 215 2.99 -3.10 -18.98
C ASN A 215 2.37 -4.51 -18.85
N SER A 216 1.19 -4.71 -19.44
CA SER A 216 0.50 -6.00 -19.44
C SER A 216 1.28 -7.16 -20.10
N LYS A 217 2.34 -6.87 -20.86
CA LYS A 217 3.21 -7.89 -21.47
C LYS A 217 4.42 -8.25 -20.59
N GLY A 218 4.61 -7.60 -19.46
CA GLY A 218 5.71 -7.85 -18.53
C GLY A 218 6.58 -6.63 -18.27
N ILE A 219 7.79 -6.89 -17.78
CA ILE A 219 8.83 -5.89 -17.51
C ILE A 219 9.89 -6.00 -18.60
N SER A 220 10.15 -4.91 -19.30
CA SER A 220 11.21 -4.79 -20.30
C SER A 220 12.30 -3.85 -19.79
N ILE A 221 13.55 -4.23 -19.99
CA ILE A 221 14.72 -3.43 -19.60
C ILE A 221 15.40 -2.98 -20.89
N SER A 222 15.58 -1.67 -21.07
CA SER A 222 16.40 -1.16 -22.17
C SER A 222 17.86 -1.09 -21.72
N GLU A 223 18.77 -1.44 -22.62
CA GLU A 223 20.21 -1.17 -22.46
C GLU A 223 20.54 0.30 -22.68
#